data_AF-A0A918CBD8-F1
#
_entry.id   AF-A0A918CBD8-F1
#
_cell.length_a   1.000
_cell.length_b   1.000
_cell.length_c   1.000
_cell.angle_alpha   90.00
_cell.angle_beta   90.00
_cell.angle_gamma   90.00
#
_symmetry.space_group_name_H-M   'P 1'
#
loop_
_entity.id
_entity.type
_entity.pdbx_description
1 polymer ?
#
loop_
_entity_poly.entity_id
_entity_poly.type
_entity_poly.pdbx_seq_one_letter_code
_entity_poly.pdbx_strand_id
1 'polypeptide(L)'
;MTTLPDLRQMAPTLSIEHLLLRECGSQPRELGELLRLAQARYPEHPALQARLTLSESVKTLWGRAVKQKYVCRHPNGYSLTRSGELHLDYLYETQVWKPHLKAIRRTLGEDAAAQAEQAYRA
;
A
#
# COMPACT_ATOMS: atom_id res chain seq x y z
N MET A 1 -24.50 -5.19 3.29
CA MET A 1 -23.24 -5.37 2.54
C MET A 1 -22.24 -4.37 3.10
N THR A 2 -21.39 -4.78 4.03
CA THR A 2 -20.30 -3.94 4.55
C THR A 2 -19.14 -4.05 3.57
N THR A 3 -19.05 -3.12 2.64
CA THR A 3 -18.04 -3.11 1.59
C THR A 3 -16.68 -2.78 2.20
N LEU A 4 -15.71 -3.68 2.02
CA LEU A 4 -14.30 -3.40 2.29
C LEU A 4 -13.88 -2.09 1.63
N PRO A 5 -12.98 -1.31 2.25
CA PRO A 5 -12.54 -0.04 1.68
C PRO A 5 -11.91 -0.25 0.31
N ASP A 6 -12.40 0.48 -0.69
CA ASP A 6 -11.79 0.51 -2.01
C ASP A 6 -10.45 1.26 -1.92
N LEU A 7 -9.36 0.50 -2.07
CA LEU A 7 -8.01 1.02 -2.06
C LEU A 7 -7.77 2.10 -3.10
N ARG A 8 -8.50 2.10 -4.23
CA ARG A 8 -8.38 3.14 -5.24
C ARG A 8 -8.92 4.48 -4.75
N GLN A 9 -10.00 4.46 -3.97
CA GLN A 9 -10.57 5.67 -3.36
C GLN A 9 -9.65 6.22 -2.26
N MET A 10 -8.95 5.34 -1.54
CA MET A 10 -8.01 5.73 -0.50
C MET A 10 -6.61 6.05 -1.02
N ALA A 11 -6.31 5.68 -2.27
CA ALA A 11 -4.99 5.80 -2.89
C ALA A 11 -4.33 7.17 -2.65
N PRO A 12 -5.00 8.33 -2.81
CA PRO A 12 -4.36 9.64 -2.59
C PRO A 12 -3.75 9.86 -1.20
N THR A 13 -4.14 9.05 -0.20
CA THR A 13 -3.68 9.11 1.18
C THR A 13 -2.69 8.02 1.57
N LEU A 14 -2.46 7.04 0.69
CA LEU A 14 -1.54 5.92 0.95
C LEU A 14 -0.08 6.37 0.75
N SER A 15 0.84 5.73 1.47
CA SER A 15 2.26 5.99 1.22
C SER A 15 2.71 5.34 -0.09
N ILE A 16 3.68 5.96 -0.77
CA ILE A 16 4.32 5.35 -1.96
C ILE A 16 4.89 3.96 -1.61
N GLU A 17 5.44 3.79 -0.41
CA GLU A 17 5.91 2.48 0.07
C GLU A 17 4.81 1.43 0.04
N HIS A 18 3.61 1.73 0.56
CA HIS A 18 2.46 0.81 0.51
C HIS A 18 2.21 0.38 -0.93
N LEU A 19 2.08 1.35 -1.84
CA LEU A 19 1.72 1.08 -3.23
C LEU A 19 2.78 0.25 -3.94
N LEU A 20 4.06 0.57 -3.76
CA LEU A 20 5.15 -0.18 -4.38
C LEU A 20 5.31 -1.59 -3.80
N LEU A 21 5.16 -1.76 -2.48
CA LEU A 21 5.18 -3.08 -1.85
C LEU A 21 4.01 -3.94 -2.33
N ARG A 22 2.85 -3.34 -2.59
CA ARG A 22 1.67 -4.04 -3.12
C ARG A 22 1.84 -4.50 -4.58
N GLU A 23 2.64 -3.79 -5.37
CA GLU A 23 3.04 -4.28 -6.71
C GLU A 23 4.18 -5.30 -6.66
N CYS A 24 4.90 -5.37 -5.52
CA CYS A 24 5.95 -6.34 -5.30
C CYS A 24 5.32 -7.71 -5.02
N GLY A 25 5.34 -8.59 -6.01
CA GLY A 25 4.88 -9.96 -5.87
C GLY A 25 5.98 -10.92 -5.41
N SER A 26 5.68 -12.21 -5.53
CA SER A 26 6.65 -13.29 -5.33
C SER A 26 7.72 -13.35 -6.43
N GLN A 27 7.37 -12.92 -7.65
CA GLN A 27 8.31 -12.85 -8.77
C GLN A 27 9.14 -11.56 -8.71
N PRO A 28 10.48 -11.64 -8.88
CA PRO A 28 11.31 -10.44 -8.90
C PRO A 28 10.93 -9.49 -10.03
N ARG A 29 10.79 -8.19 -9.69
CA ARG A 29 10.53 -7.11 -10.65
C ARG A 29 11.46 -5.93 -10.42
N GLU A 30 11.83 -5.24 -11.49
CA GLU A 30 12.63 -4.03 -11.37
C GLU A 30 11.84 -2.91 -10.71
N LEU A 31 12.53 -2.04 -9.95
CA LEU A 31 11.87 -0.93 -9.26
C LEU A 31 11.16 0.04 -10.22
N GLY A 32 11.70 0.24 -11.44
CA GLY A 32 11.03 1.04 -12.47
C GLY A 32 9.73 0.41 -12.96
N GLU A 33 9.68 -0.92 -13.05
CA GLU A 33 8.48 -1.66 -13.40
C GLU A 33 7.42 -1.56 -12.30
N LEU A 34 7.82 -1.75 -11.03
CA LEU A 34 6.93 -1.60 -9.87
C LEU A 34 6.30 -0.21 -9.82
N LEU A 35 7.09 0.84 -10.08
CA LEU A 35 6.60 2.22 -10.13
C LEU A 35 5.56 2.41 -11.25
N ARG A 36 5.84 1.87 -12.45
CA ARG A 36 4.91 1.95 -13.59
C ARG A 36 3.60 1.21 -13.31
N LEU A 37 3.66 0.04 -12.69
CA LEU A 37 2.47 -0.73 -12.28
C LEU A 37 1.65 0.05 -11.24
N ALA A 38 2.31 0.64 -10.25
CA ALA A 38 1.65 1.44 -9.23
C ALA A 38 0.98 2.68 -9.86
N GLN A 39 1.65 3.38 -10.78
CA GLN A 39 1.08 4.50 -11.53
C GLN A 39 -0.15 4.11 -12.35
N ALA A 40 -0.08 2.98 -13.05
CA ALA A 40 -1.20 2.48 -13.86
C ALA A 40 -2.40 2.07 -12.98
N ARG A 41 -2.15 1.51 -11.80
CA ARG A 41 -3.21 1.07 -10.88
C ARG A 41 -3.81 2.20 -10.05
N TYR A 42 -3.01 3.20 -9.72
CA TYR A 42 -3.37 4.32 -8.86
C TYR A 42 -3.12 5.66 -9.56
N PRO A 43 -3.78 5.91 -10.71
CA PRO A 43 -3.56 7.12 -11.49
C PRO A 43 -3.91 8.38 -10.68
N GLU A 44 -4.86 8.29 -9.73
CA GLU A 44 -5.32 9.39 -8.88
C GLU A 44 -4.29 9.82 -7.81
N HIS A 45 -3.19 9.09 -7.63
CA HIS A 45 -2.24 9.35 -6.55
C HIS A 45 -1.30 10.54 -6.87
N PRO A 46 -1.35 11.66 -6.12
CA PRO A 46 -0.63 12.88 -6.47
C PRO A 46 0.88 12.68 -6.61
N ALA A 47 1.49 11.95 -5.67
CA ALA A 47 2.93 11.71 -5.70
C ALA A 47 3.40 10.72 -6.78
N LEU A 48 2.50 9.92 -7.35
CA LEU A 48 2.81 9.01 -8.46
C LEU A 48 2.66 9.71 -9.82
N GLN A 49 1.80 10.72 -9.93
CA GLN A 49 1.65 11.54 -11.13
C GLN A 49 2.84 12.48 -11.38
N ALA A 50 3.55 12.89 -10.32
CA ALA A 50 4.45 14.05 -10.35
C ALA A 50 5.76 13.92 -11.17
N ARG A 51 6.05 12.78 -11.80
CA ARG A 51 7.02 12.57 -12.89
C ARG A 51 7.14 11.06 -13.13
N LEU A 52 7.20 10.64 -14.40
CA LEU A 52 7.34 9.24 -14.84
C LEU A 52 8.72 8.62 -14.52
N THR A 53 9.44 9.14 -13.52
CA THR A 53 10.84 8.80 -13.28
C THR A 53 11.10 8.38 -11.85
N LEU A 54 12.07 7.47 -11.70
CA LEU A 54 12.62 7.05 -10.43
C LEU A 54 13.35 8.22 -9.75
N SER A 55 12.62 9.00 -8.96
CA SER A 55 13.19 10.08 -8.17
C SER A 55 14.15 9.53 -7.11
N GLU A 56 15.11 10.36 -6.68
CA GLU A 56 16.03 10.01 -5.58
C GLU A 56 15.27 9.68 -4.29
N SER A 57 14.12 10.31 -4.05
CA SER A 57 13.25 10.01 -2.91
C SER A 57 12.69 8.58 -2.99
N VAL A 58 12.24 8.13 -4.17
CA VAL A 58 11.76 6.75 -4.36
C VAL A 58 12.90 5.75 -4.20
N LYS A 59 14.08 6.02 -4.76
CA LYS A 59 15.27 5.17 -4.58
C LYS A 59 15.68 5.06 -3.11
N THR A 60 15.66 6.18 -2.39
CA THR A 60 16.00 6.22 -0.96
C THR A 60 15.00 5.43 -0.13
N LEU A 61 13.70 5.60 -0.40
CA LEU A 61 12.63 4.85 0.25
C LEU A 61 12.77 3.35 -0.02
N TRP A 62 12.98 2.96 -1.28
CA TRP A 62 13.17 1.55 -1.64
C TRP A 62 14.44 0.95 -1.02
N GLY A 63 15.52 1.73 -0.94
CA GLY A 63 16.74 1.34 -0.25
C GLY A 63 16.51 1.05 1.24
N ARG A 64 15.57 1.76 1.90
CA ARG A 64 15.17 1.45 3.29
C ARG A 64 14.37 0.16 3.36
N ALA A 65 13.43 -0.07 2.45
CA ALA A 65 12.67 -1.33 2.38
C ALA A 65 13.59 -2.56 2.22
N VAL A 66 14.66 -2.43 1.42
CA VAL A 66 15.71 -3.46 1.31
C VAL A 66 16.46 -3.65 2.63
N LYS A 67 16.93 -2.57 3.26
CA LYS A 67 17.65 -2.63 4.55
C LYS A 67 16.81 -3.23 5.67
N GLN A 68 15.51 -2.96 5.67
CA GLN A 68 14.53 -3.48 6.62
C GLN A 68 14.06 -4.90 6.26
N LYS A 69 14.58 -5.49 5.18
CA LYS A 69 14.26 -6.84 4.70
C LYS A 69 12.79 -7.02 4.29
N TYR A 70 12.08 -5.95 3.97
CA TYR A 70 10.71 -6.04 3.42
C TYR A 70 10.72 -6.57 2.00
N VAL A 71 11.77 -6.24 1.24
CA VAL A 71 12.02 -6.79 -0.09
C VAL A 71 13.39 -7.43 -0.15
N CYS A 72 13.50 -8.51 -0.93
CA CYS A 72 14.77 -9.15 -1.25
C CYS A 72 15.25 -8.65 -2.60
N ARG A 73 16.56 -8.40 -2.73
CA ARG A 73 17.18 -8.01 -3.99
C ARG A 73 17.68 -9.24 -4.74
N HIS A 74 17.34 -9.34 -6.01
CA HIS A 74 17.74 -10.37 -6.96
C HIS A 74 18.47 -9.75 -8.15
N PRO A 75 19.18 -10.52 -8.98
CA PRO A 75 19.82 -10.01 -10.20
C PRO A 75 18.85 -9.31 -11.16
N ASN A 76 17.59 -9.76 -11.20
CA ASN A 76 16.53 -9.28 -12.08
C ASN A 76 15.46 -8.42 -11.36
N GLY A 77 15.73 -7.92 -10.15
CA GLY A 77 14.83 -6.98 -9.47
C GLY A 77 14.62 -7.28 -7.99
N TYR A 78 13.38 -7.11 -7.53
CA TYR A 78 13.00 -7.20 -6.13
C TYR A 78 11.76 -8.07 -5.97
N SER A 79 11.75 -8.91 -4.94
CA SER A 79 10.58 -9.69 -4.53
C SER A 79 10.17 -9.35 -3.11
N LEU A 80 8.90 -9.50 -2.79
CA LEU A 80 8.39 -9.32 -1.44
C LEU A 80 8.90 -10.46 -0.55
N THR A 81 9.25 -10.15 0.69
CA THR A 81 9.57 -11.17 1.71
C THR A 81 8.38 -11.37 2.65
N ARG A 82 8.41 -12.41 3.48
CA ARG A 82 7.44 -12.56 4.57
C ARG A 82 7.40 -11.36 5.53
N SER A 83 8.54 -10.71 5.77
CA SER A 83 8.55 -9.48 6.58
C SER A 83 7.91 -8.32 5.84
N GLY A 84 8.03 -8.27 4.51
CA GLY A 84 7.34 -7.30 3.68
C GLY A 84 5.84 -7.50 3.63
N GLU A 85 5.38 -8.74 3.59
CA GLU A 85 3.95 -9.09 3.69
C GLU A 85 3.37 -8.58 5.02
N LEU A 86 4.01 -8.88 6.15
CA LEU A 86 3.58 -8.40 7.47
C LEU A 86 3.61 -6.86 7.56
N HIS A 87 4.61 -6.22 6.96
CA HIS A 87 4.66 -4.75 6.90
C HIS A 87 3.55 -4.19 6.02
N LEU A 88 3.23 -4.84 4.90
CA LEU A 88 2.13 -4.43 4.03
C LEU A 88 0.78 -4.56 4.73
N ASP A 89 0.57 -5.61 5.52
CA ASP A 89 -0.61 -5.78 6.38
C ASP A 89 -0.69 -4.67 7.43
N TYR A 90 0.44 -4.32 8.05
CA TYR A 90 0.52 -3.18 8.97
C TYR A 90 0.18 -1.85 8.29
N LEU A 91 0.68 -1.61 7.07
CA LEU A 91 0.36 -0.41 6.30
C LEU A 91 -1.12 -0.38 5.91
N TYR A 92 -1.71 -1.52 5.55
CA TYR A 92 -3.15 -1.62 5.29
C TYR A 92 -3.97 -1.29 6.53
N GLU A 93 -3.65 -1.92 7.66
CA GLU A 93 -4.34 -1.68 8.93
C GLU A 93 -4.29 -0.20 9.34
N THR A 94 -3.14 0.44 9.19
CA THR A 94 -2.90 1.82 9.68
C THR A 94 -3.34 2.91 8.71
N GLN A 95 -3.21 2.72 7.40
CA GLN A 95 -3.50 3.74 6.39
C GLN A 95 -4.86 3.56 5.72
N VAL A 96 -5.42 2.35 5.73
CA VAL A 96 -6.68 2.02 5.05
C VAL A 96 -7.74 1.74 6.09
N TRP A 97 -7.54 0.70 6.89
CA TRP A 97 -8.59 0.16 7.73
C TRP A 97 -8.99 1.09 8.88
N LYS A 98 -8.03 1.53 9.71
CA LYS A 98 -8.30 2.44 10.83
C LYS A 98 -8.91 3.78 10.39
N PRO A 99 -8.41 4.46 9.34
CA PRO A 99 -9.05 5.67 8.84
C PRO A 99 -10.48 5.42 8.31
N HIS A 100 -10.72 4.29 7.64
CA HIS A 100 -12.04 3.91 7.18
C HIS A 100 -13.02 3.70 8.33
N LEU A 101 -12.63 2.96 9.38
CA LEU A 101 -13.45 2.79 10.58
C LEU A 101 -13.72 4.12 11.28
N LYS A 102 -12.72 5.01 11.36
CA LYS A 102 -12.91 6.36 11.91
C LYS A 102 -13.91 7.17 11.11
N ALA A 103 -13.90 7.05 9.78
CA ALA A 103 -14.88 7.70 8.91
C ALA A 103 -16.29 7.18 9.17
N ILE A 104 -16.48 5.85 9.21
CA ILE A 104 -17.77 5.20 9.53
C ILE A 104 -18.27 5.67 10.90
N ARG A 105 -17.41 5.63 11.93
CA ARG A 105 -17.77 6.08 13.28
C ARG A 105 -18.29 7.51 13.28
N ARG A 106 -17.66 8.39 12.50
CA ARG A 106 -18.04 9.80 12.41
C ARG A 106 -19.34 10.03 11.63
N THR A 107 -19.61 9.23 10.61
CA THR A 107 -20.76 9.45 9.70
C THR A 107 -21.99 8.62 10.06
N LEU A 108 -21.80 7.41 10.59
CA LEU A 108 -22.84 6.40 10.82
C LEU A 108 -22.93 5.95 12.29
N GLY A 109 -22.00 6.36 13.15
CA GLY A 109 -22.00 6.05 14.59
C GLY A 109 -21.20 4.80 14.97
N GLU A 110 -21.14 4.52 16.28
CA GLU A 110 -20.32 3.44 16.85
C GLU A 110 -20.82 2.04 16.46
N ASP A 111 -22.14 1.82 16.40
CA ASP A 111 -22.70 0.51 16.07
C ASP A 111 -22.35 0.07 14.64
N ALA A 112 -22.40 1.01 13.69
CA ALA A 112 -21.98 0.76 12.31
C ALA A 112 -20.48 0.47 12.21
N ALA A 113 -19.65 1.14 13.01
CA ALA A 113 -18.22 0.88 13.07
C ALA A 113 -17.93 -0.50 13.67
N ALA A 114 -18.63 -0.90 14.73
CA ALA A 114 -18.50 -2.22 15.35
C ALA A 114 -18.91 -3.35 14.39
N GLN A 115 -20.00 -3.16 13.62
CA GLN A 115 -20.41 -4.11 12.58
C GLN A 115 -19.37 -4.24 11.47
N ALA A 116 -18.78 -3.12 11.03
CA ALA A 116 -17.70 -3.14 10.04
C ALA A 116 -16.44 -3.83 10.58
N GLU A 117 -16.08 -3.60 11.84
CA GLU A 117 -14.96 -4.27 12.51
C GLU A 117 -15.17 -5.77 12.66
N GLN A 118 -16.38 -6.21 13.03
CA GLN A 118 -16.71 -7.63 13.08
C GLN A 118 -16.66 -8.27 11.68
N ALA A 119 -17.19 -7.61 10.65
CA ALA A 119 -17.19 -8.14 9.29
C ALA A 119 -15.78 -8.26 8.68
N TYR A 120 -14.84 -7.39 9.08
CA TYR A 120 -13.45 -7.47 8.63
C TYR A 120 -12.66 -8.61 9.30
N ARG A 121 -13.06 -9.00 10.52
CA ARG A 121 -12.39 -10.05 11.30
C ARG A 121 -13.02 -11.44 11.17
N ALA A 122 -14.23 -11.52 10.62
CA ALA A 122 -14.96 -12.75 10.35
C ALA A 122 -14.45 -13.44 9.09
#